data_AF-A0AAV1S9F4-F1
#
_entry.id   AF-A0AAV1S9F4-F1
#
_cell.length_a   1.000
_cell.length_b   1.000
_cell.length_c   1.000
_cell.angle_alpha   90.00
_cell.angle_beta   90.00
_cell.angle_gamma   90.00
#
_symmetry.space_group_name_H-M   'P 1'
#
loop_
_entity.id
_entity.type
_entity.pdbx_description
1 polymer ?
#
loop_
_entity_poly.entity_id
_entity_poly.type
_entity_poly.pdbx_seq_one_letter_code
_entity_poly.pdbx_strand_id
1 'polypeptide(L)'
;MKYVAGQMEPLPAMDLIWELALPEGADRDHPYSNPMVDGPHKSKLRSLQRCLVFGFGMDSLVDRQQEPVQTLVIHGVKDEACFDKSGFRRLDIVDFKGSTILNEIAKDFINS
;
A
#
# COMPACT_ATOMS: atom_id res chain seq x y z
N MET A 1 -21.69 -0.53 -9.97
CA MET A 1 -21.38 0.81 -9.44
C MET A 1 -20.28 1.42 -10.30
N LYS A 2 -20.62 2.35 -11.20
CA LYS A 2 -19.67 3.31 -11.76
C LYS A 2 -19.68 4.50 -10.78
N TYR A 3 -18.55 5.18 -10.56
CA TYR A 3 -18.33 6.24 -9.54
C TYR A 3 -18.01 5.74 -8.12
N VAL A 4 -16.75 5.44 -7.82
CA VAL A 4 -16.33 5.32 -6.41
C VAL A 4 -14.86 5.77 -6.18
N ALA A 5 -13.92 5.35 -7.03
CA ALA A 5 -12.49 5.61 -6.84
C ALA A 5 -12.10 7.10 -6.74
N GLY A 6 -12.28 7.85 -7.83
CA GLY A 6 -11.86 9.26 -7.90
C GLY A 6 -12.68 10.21 -7.01
N GLN A 7 -13.85 9.79 -6.53
CA GLN A 7 -14.66 10.57 -5.59
C GLN A 7 -14.30 10.30 -4.12
N MET A 8 -13.86 9.08 -3.78
CA MET A 8 -13.39 8.79 -2.43
C MET A 8 -12.03 9.42 -2.13
N GLU A 9 -11.22 9.67 -3.17
CA GLU A 9 -9.82 10.09 -2.99
C GLU A 9 -9.41 11.19 -3.96
N PRO A 10 -10.00 12.39 -3.83
CA PRO A 10 -9.53 13.54 -4.61
C PRO A 10 -8.04 13.80 -4.32
N LEU A 11 -7.26 14.07 -5.37
CA LEU A 11 -5.84 14.44 -5.22
C LEU A 11 -5.61 15.55 -4.17
N PRO A 12 -6.42 16.63 -4.11
CA PRO A 12 -6.24 17.66 -3.08
C PRO A 12 -6.38 17.15 -1.64
N ALA A 13 -7.23 16.14 -1.41
CA ALA A 13 -7.38 15.53 -0.10
C ALA A 13 -6.15 14.68 0.26
N MET A 14 -5.56 13.99 -0.73
CA MET A 14 -4.30 13.25 -0.53
C MET A 14 -3.14 14.21 -0.25
N ASP A 15 -3.05 15.31 -1.00
CA ASP A 15 -2.00 16.33 -0.80
C ASP A 15 -2.07 16.91 0.61
N LEU A 16 -3.29 17.25 1.09
CA LEU A 16 -3.50 17.75 2.45
C LEU A 16 -3.13 16.72 3.54
N ILE A 17 -3.45 15.44 3.35
CA ILE A 17 -3.05 14.38 4.31
C ILE A 17 -1.55 14.38 4.49
N TRP A 18 -0.80 14.55 3.41
CA TRP A 18 0.66 14.53 3.45
C TRP A 18 1.27 15.82 3.98
N GLU A 19 0.70 16.98 3.66
CA GLU A 19 1.09 18.27 4.25
C GLU A 19 0.96 18.23 5.78
N LEU A 20 -0.07 17.56 6.30
CA LEU A 20 -0.29 17.42 7.75
C LEU A 20 0.55 16.32 8.41
N ALA A 21 0.94 15.29 7.67
CA ALA A 21 1.65 14.12 8.22
C ALA A 21 3.18 14.24 8.16
N LEU A 22 3.71 15.04 7.24
CA LEU A 22 5.14 15.19 7.04
C LEU A 22 5.73 16.30 7.92
N PRO A 23 7.04 16.26 8.21
CA PRO A 23 7.73 17.38 8.84
C PRO A 23 7.53 18.68 8.06
N GLU A 24 7.48 19.81 8.77
CA GLU A 24 7.33 21.13 8.14
C GLU A 24 8.43 21.36 7.09
N GLY A 25 8.02 21.76 5.89
CA GLY A 25 8.92 22.00 4.75
C GLY A 25 9.39 20.75 4.02
N ALA A 26 9.00 19.54 4.46
CA ALA A 26 9.29 18.30 3.73
C ALA A 26 8.35 18.14 2.52
N ASP A 27 8.90 17.60 1.43
CA ASP A 27 8.14 17.28 0.22
C ASP A 27 7.67 15.81 0.21
N ARG A 28 7.01 15.43 -0.89
CA ARG A 28 6.49 14.07 -1.10
C ARG A 28 7.59 13.01 -1.25
N ASP A 29 8.85 13.39 -1.43
CA ASP A 29 10.01 12.49 -1.49
C ASP A 29 10.67 12.26 -0.14
N HIS A 30 10.10 12.79 0.95
CA HIS A 30 10.49 12.39 2.30
C HIS A 30 10.33 10.86 2.49
N PRO A 31 11.25 10.14 3.16
CA PRO A 31 11.21 8.68 3.31
C PRO A 31 9.94 8.10 3.98
N TYR A 32 9.21 8.91 4.73
CA TYR A 32 7.91 8.53 5.32
C TYR A 32 6.77 8.48 4.29
N SER A 33 6.93 9.22 3.20
CA SER A 33 5.99 9.26 2.09
C SER A 33 6.42 8.34 0.95
N ASN A 34 7.69 8.44 0.56
CA ASN A 34 8.23 7.74 -0.59
C ASN A 34 9.34 6.77 -0.14
N PRO A 35 9.01 5.47 0.05
CA PRO A 35 10.00 4.47 0.47
C PRO A 35 11.05 4.18 -0.60
N MET A 36 10.84 4.64 -1.84
CA MET A 36 11.74 4.41 -2.98
C MET A 36 12.96 5.33 -2.98
N VAL A 37 12.91 6.44 -2.23
CA VAL A 37 14.07 7.34 -2.09
C VAL A 37 15.22 6.60 -1.41
N ASP A 38 16.43 6.86 -1.87
CA ASP A 38 17.62 6.26 -1.28
C ASP A 38 17.81 6.71 0.16
N GLY A 39 18.16 5.76 1.02
CA GLY A 39 18.32 6.03 2.44
C GLY A 39 18.74 4.81 3.24
N PRO A 40 19.05 5.01 4.54
CA PRO A 40 19.52 3.95 5.42
C PRO A 40 18.47 2.86 5.69
N HIS A 41 17.20 3.09 5.35
CA HIS A 41 16.14 2.09 5.43
C HIS A 41 16.32 0.97 4.40
N LYS A 42 16.85 1.25 3.20
CA LYS A 42 17.01 0.24 2.14
C LYS A 42 17.91 -0.92 2.56
N SER A 43 19.02 -0.64 3.25
CA SER A 43 19.90 -1.70 3.77
C SER A 43 19.21 -2.58 4.83
N LYS A 44 18.18 -2.05 5.50
CA LYS A 44 17.41 -2.79 6.50
C LYS A 44 16.27 -3.61 5.89
N LEU A 45 15.91 -3.41 4.63
CA LEU A 45 14.81 -4.18 4.00
C LEU A 45 15.04 -5.69 4.06
N ARG A 46 16.30 -6.14 3.91
CA ARG A 46 16.65 -7.57 4.03
C ARG A 46 16.39 -8.17 5.41
N SER A 47 16.19 -7.34 6.44
CA SER A 47 15.85 -7.78 7.79
C SER A 47 14.36 -7.99 8.00
N LEU A 48 13.52 -7.55 7.06
CA LEU A 48 12.09 -7.77 7.11
C LEU A 48 11.76 -9.26 6.97
N GLN A 49 10.77 -9.70 7.74
CA GLN A 49 10.17 -11.02 7.62
C GLN A 49 9.26 -11.07 6.38
N ARG A 50 8.52 -12.17 6.20
CA ARG A 50 7.56 -12.26 5.11
C ARG A 50 6.57 -11.08 5.16
N CYS A 51 6.27 -10.50 4.00
CA CYS A 51 5.31 -9.41 3.87
C CYS A 51 4.11 -9.82 3.02
N LEU A 52 2.90 -9.47 3.47
CA LEU A 52 1.67 -9.59 2.68
C LEU A 52 1.22 -8.18 2.31
N VAL A 53 0.99 -7.93 1.02
CA VAL A 53 0.56 -6.63 0.50
C VAL A 53 -0.71 -6.81 -0.31
N PHE A 54 -1.75 -6.10 0.10
CA PHE A 54 -3.00 -5.99 -0.67
C PHE A 54 -3.01 -4.66 -1.43
N GLY A 55 -3.46 -4.70 -2.67
CA GLY A 55 -3.73 -3.48 -3.44
C GLY A 55 -4.86 -3.66 -4.42
N PHE A 56 -5.40 -2.55 -4.90
CA PHE A 56 -6.67 -2.54 -5.62
C PHE A 56 -6.61 -1.66 -6.86
N GLY A 57 -7.10 -2.14 -8.00
CA GLY A 57 -6.97 -1.44 -9.28
C GLY A 57 -7.73 -0.11 -9.36
N MET A 58 -8.75 0.07 -8.51
CA MET A 58 -9.50 1.33 -8.40
C MET A 58 -8.90 2.28 -7.35
N ASP A 59 -7.74 1.96 -6.77
CA ASP A 59 -7.00 2.81 -5.84
C ASP A 59 -6.05 3.74 -6.62
N SER A 60 -6.19 5.05 -6.41
CA SER A 60 -5.39 6.08 -7.09
C SER A 60 -3.88 6.06 -6.74
N LEU A 61 -3.51 5.37 -5.67
CA LEU A 61 -2.14 5.18 -5.18
C LEU A 61 -1.65 3.74 -5.41
N VAL A 62 -2.36 2.92 -6.18
CA VAL A 62 -1.97 1.52 -6.41
C VAL A 62 -0.54 1.37 -6.94
N ASP A 63 -0.10 2.27 -7.83
CA ASP A 63 1.26 2.26 -8.36
C ASP A 63 2.29 2.47 -7.23
N ARG A 64 1.99 3.36 -6.28
CA ARG A 64 2.83 3.59 -5.08
C ARG A 64 2.79 2.44 -4.08
N GLN A 65 1.82 1.53 -4.18
CA GLN A 65 1.77 0.29 -3.40
C GLN A 65 2.55 -0.84 -4.10
N GLN A 66 2.56 -0.86 -5.44
CA GLN A 66 3.26 -1.88 -6.24
C GLN A 66 4.79 -1.68 -6.27
N GLU A 67 5.26 -0.44 -6.32
CA GLU A 67 6.71 -0.14 -6.34
C GLU A 67 7.48 -0.70 -5.11
N PRO A 68 6.97 -0.55 -3.86
CA PRO A 68 7.57 -1.18 -2.68
C PRO A 68 7.63 -2.70 -2.77
N VAL A 69 6.60 -3.35 -3.33
CA VAL A 69 6.55 -4.83 -3.47
C VAL A 69 7.74 -5.31 -4.31
N GLN A 70 7.99 -4.67 -5.45
CA GLN A 70 9.15 -5.00 -6.29
C GLN A 70 10.47 -4.80 -5.54
N THR A 71 10.54 -3.76 -4.71
CA THR A 71 11.74 -3.49 -3.90
C THR A 71 11.95 -4.57 -2.84
N LEU A 72 10.89 -5.05 -2.19
CA LEU A 72 10.96 -6.16 -1.22
C LEU A 72 11.51 -7.42 -1.89
N VAL A 73 10.99 -7.78 -3.08
CA VAL A 73 11.46 -8.91 -3.89
C VAL A 73 12.96 -8.79 -4.19
N ILE A 74 13.40 -7.63 -4.69
CA ILE A 74 14.82 -7.38 -5.06
C ILE A 74 15.74 -7.54 -3.85
N HIS A 75 15.26 -7.17 -2.66
CA HIS A 75 16.02 -7.30 -1.42
C HIS A 75 15.92 -8.70 -0.78
N GLY A 76 15.25 -9.66 -1.45
CA GLY A 76 15.15 -11.05 -1.00
C GLY A 76 14.16 -11.26 0.13
N VAL A 77 13.26 -10.29 0.36
CA VAL A 77 12.13 -10.47 1.27
C VAL A 77 11.11 -11.36 0.58
N LYS A 78 10.64 -12.40 1.26
CA LYS A 78 9.53 -13.21 0.78
C LYS A 78 8.26 -12.38 0.87
N ASP A 79 7.66 -12.07 -0.26
CA ASP A 79 6.41 -11.33 -0.33
C ASP A 79 5.28 -12.18 -0.91
N GLU A 80 4.06 -11.86 -0.48
CA GLU A 80 2.83 -12.28 -1.12
C GLU A 80 2.04 -11.02 -1.48
N ALA A 81 1.78 -10.84 -2.77
CA ALA A 81 1.17 -9.64 -3.31
C ALA A 81 -0.17 -9.97 -3.95
N CYS A 82 -1.24 -9.47 -3.36
CA CYS A 82 -2.61 -9.70 -3.82
C CYS A 82 -3.19 -8.40 -4.40
N PHE A 83 -3.11 -8.25 -5.72
CA PHE A 83 -3.65 -7.10 -6.43
C PHE A 83 -4.93 -7.46 -7.18
N ASP A 84 -6.09 -7.03 -6.67
CA ASP A 84 -7.38 -7.20 -7.35
C ASP A 84 -7.67 -5.99 -8.24
N LYS A 85 -7.85 -6.23 -9.54
CA LYS A 85 -8.14 -5.19 -10.54
C LYS A 85 -9.48 -4.49 -10.32
N SER A 86 -10.42 -5.14 -9.63
CA SER A 86 -11.81 -4.67 -9.49
C SER A 86 -12.13 -4.06 -8.13
N GLY A 87 -11.34 -4.34 -7.10
CA GLY A 87 -11.48 -3.76 -5.77
C GLY A 87 -11.12 -2.28 -5.72
N PHE A 88 -11.39 -1.64 -4.59
CA PHE A 88 -11.11 -0.23 -4.32
C PHE A 88 -10.51 -0.06 -2.91
N ARG A 89 -9.89 1.10 -2.63
CA ARG A 89 -9.29 1.36 -1.31
C ARG A 89 -10.35 1.25 -0.21
N ARG A 90 -9.97 0.67 0.94
CA ARG A 90 -10.82 0.43 2.12
C ARG A 90 -11.88 -0.66 1.94
N LEU A 91 -11.72 -1.56 0.96
CA LEU A 91 -12.60 -2.72 0.77
C LEU A 91 -12.79 -3.51 2.09
N ASP A 92 -11.72 -3.65 2.86
CA ASP A 92 -11.67 -4.30 4.18
C ASP A 92 -12.57 -3.64 5.24
N ILE A 93 -12.87 -2.35 5.09
CA ILE A 93 -13.69 -1.57 6.03
C ILE A 93 -15.13 -1.46 5.57
N VAL A 94 -15.37 -1.32 4.25
CA VAL A 94 -16.70 -0.95 3.74
C VAL A 94 -17.49 -2.11 3.14
N ASP A 95 -16.84 -3.20 2.73
CA ASP A 95 -17.51 -4.37 2.15
C ASP A 95 -17.23 -5.63 2.98
N PHE A 96 -18.29 -6.16 3.59
CA PHE A 96 -18.17 -7.34 4.45
C PHE A 96 -17.64 -8.58 3.70
N LYS A 97 -18.03 -8.74 2.42
CA LYS A 97 -17.60 -9.90 1.62
C LYS A 97 -16.12 -9.80 1.27
N GLY A 98 -15.69 -8.67 0.72
CA GLY A 98 -14.28 -8.39 0.46
C GLY A 98 -13.43 -8.51 1.72
N SER A 99 -13.87 -7.93 2.84
CA SER A 99 -13.21 -8.05 4.14
C SER A 99 -13.05 -9.51 4.60
N THR A 100 -14.07 -10.35 4.42
CA THR A 100 -13.98 -11.78 4.78
C THR A 100 -12.89 -12.50 3.97
N ILE A 101 -12.84 -12.25 2.65
CA ILE A 101 -11.84 -12.85 1.76
C ILE A 101 -10.43 -12.40 2.14
N LEU A 102 -10.22 -11.09 2.36
CA LEU A 102 -8.92 -10.56 2.77
C LEU A 102 -8.46 -11.14 4.12
N ASN A 103 -9.39 -11.34 5.05
CA ASN A 103 -9.11 -11.97 6.34
C ASN A 103 -8.73 -13.44 6.22
N GLU A 104 -9.33 -14.20 5.30
CA GLU A 104 -8.94 -15.59 5.04
C GLU A 104 -7.52 -15.66 4.48
N ILE A 105 -7.20 -14.84 3.48
CA ILE A 105 -5.84 -14.76 2.92
C ILE A 105 -4.83 -14.38 4.01
N ALA A 106 -5.14 -13.38 4.83
CA ALA A 106 -4.25 -12.97 5.93
C ALA A 106 -4.05 -14.09 6.97
N LYS A 107 -5.10 -14.86 7.30
CA LYS A 107 -4.99 -16.01 8.21
C LYS A 107 -4.09 -17.09 7.62
N ASP A 108 -4.26 -17.42 6.35
CA ASP A 108 -3.45 -18.45 5.69
C ASP A 108 -1.98 -18.01 5.64
N PHE A 109 -1.72 -16.76 5.30
CA PHE A 109 -0.37 -16.19 5.30
C PHE A 109 0.30 -16.27 6.69
N ILE A 110 -0.42 -15.91 7.75
CA ILE A 110 0.10 -15.95 9.14
C ILE A 110 0.41 -17.40 9.57
N ASN A 111 -0.41 -18.37 9.17
CA ASN A 111 -0.28 -19.77 9.57
C ASN A 111 0.63 -20.61 8.65
N SER A 112 1.15 -20.03 7.56
CA SER A 112 2.06 -20.67 6.60
C SER A 112 3.53 -20.70 7.01
#